data_AF-A0A5N9C3G4-F1
#
_entry.id   AF-A0A5N9C3G4-F1
#
_cell.length_a   1.000
_cell.length_b   1.000
_cell.length_c   1.000
_cell.angle_alpha   90.00
_cell.angle_beta   90.00
_cell.angle_gamma   90.00
#
_symmetry.space_group_name_H-M   'P 1'
#
loop_
_entity.id
_entity.type
_entity.pdbx_description
1 polymer ?
#
loop_
_entity_poly.entity_id
_entity_poly.type
_entity_poly.pdbx_seq_one_letter_code
_entity_poly.pdbx_strand_id
1 'polypeptide(L)'
;MSSAKALRVSNKKRARNISVKSKVKNLIKTARLNIESNDSDENISNSVKDAIKNLDKAAQKGVLHKKNASRRKSRLMKSLK
;
A
#
# COMPACT_ATOMS: atom_id res chain seq x y z
N MET A 1 31.95 -0.17 -3.20
CA MET A 1 31.25 1.14 -3.22
C MET A 1 31.79 1.95 -2.05
N SER A 2 32.33 3.15 -2.28
CA SER A 2 32.71 4.06 -1.18
C SER A 2 31.49 4.39 -0.30
N SER A 3 31.69 4.50 1.01
CA SER A 3 30.64 4.76 2.02
C SER A 3 29.74 5.95 1.64
N ALA A 4 30.33 7.06 1.17
CA ALA A 4 29.60 8.25 0.74
C ALA A 4 28.66 8.00 -0.46
N LYS A 5 29.03 7.09 -1.37
CA LYS A 5 28.17 6.72 -2.52
C LYS A 5 26.99 5.86 -2.07
N ALA A 6 27.23 4.91 -1.16
CA ALA A 6 26.16 4.07 -0.61
C ALA A 6 25.12 4.91 0.14
N LEU A 7 25.55 5.91 0.92
CA LEU A 7 24.66 6.82 1.65
C LEU A 7 23.73 7.59 0.70
N ARG A 8 24.28 8.21 -0.36
CA ARG A 8 23.47 8.94 -1.36
C ARG A 8 22.41 8.06 -2.03
N VAL A 9 22.79 6.84 -2.41
CA VAL A 9 21.87 5.87 -3.03
C VAL A 9 20.78 5.43 -2.05
N SER A 10 21.15 5.18 -0.79
CA SER A 10 20.20 4.80 0.27
C SER A 10 19.15 5.90 0.49
N ASN A 11 19.58 7.17 0.60
CA ASN A 11 18.67 8.30 0.79
C ASN A 11 17.67 8.44 -0.38
N LYS A 12 18.13 8.31 -1.62
CA LYS A 12 17.25 8.33 -2.80
C LYS A 12 16.23 7.19 -2.80
N LYS A 13 16.66 5.96 -2.44
CA LYS A 13 15.76 4.81 -2.32
C LYS A 13 14.77 5.00 -1.17
N ARG A 14 15.21 5.52 -0.02
CA ARG A 14 14.37 5.80 1.15
C ARG A 14 13.27 6.80 0.82
N ALA A 15 13.59 7.92 0.18
CA ALA A 15 12.60 8.93 -0.20
C ALA A 15 11.48 8.35 -1.08
N ARG A 16 11.85 7.58 -2.13
CA ARG A 16 10.88 6.88 -2.99
C ARG A 16 10.01 5.90 -2.20
N ASN A 17 10.64 5.09 -1.33
CA ASN A 17 9.94 4.06 -0.58
C ASN A 17 8.96 4.66 0.44
N ILE A 18 9.29 5.81 1.04
CA ILE A 18 8.40 6.53 1.96
C ILE A 18 7.13 6.96 1.23
N SER A 19 7.25 7.59 0.06
CA SER A 19 6.11 8.03 -0.75
C SER A 19 5.20 6.86 -1.16
N VAL A 20 5.77 5.74 -1.60
CA VAL A 20 4.97 4.55 -1.96
C VAL A 20 4.28 3.95 -0.73
N LYS A 21 4.99 3.86 0.41
CA LYS A 21 4.42 3.33 1.65
C LYS A 21 3.29 4.19 2.18
N SER A 22 3.43 5.52 2.17
CA SER A 22 2.39 6.45 2.63
C SER A 22 1.16 6.36 1.74
N LYS A 23 1.34 6.36 0.41
CA LYS A 23 0.22 6.20 -0.54
C LYS A 23 -0.57 4.92 -0.29
N VAL A 24 0.11 3.77 -0.16
CA VAL A 24 -0.56 2.49 0.11
C VAL A 24 -1.23 2.48 1.48
N LYS A 25 -0.62 3.07 2.52
CA LYS A 25 -1.22 3.20 3.85
C LYS A 25 -2.51 4.02 3.80
N ASN A 26 -2.50 5.15 3.08
CA ASN A 26 -3.65 6.04 2.95
C ASN A 26 -4.80 5.35 2.21
N LEU A 27 -4.54 4.68 1.09
CA LEU A 27 -5.58 3.96 0.34
C LEU A 27 -6.24 2.84 1.15
N ILE A 28 -5.49 2.16 2.01
CA ILE A 28 -6.08 1.15 2.92
C ILE A 28 -6.90 1.82 4.01
N LYS A 29 -6.46 2.99 4.52
CA LYS A 29 -7.23 3.73 5.51
C LYS A 29 -8.55 4.22 4.91
N THR A 30 -8.54 4.78 3.71
CA THR A 30 -9.76 5.24 3.03
C THR A 30 -10.71 4.08 2.75
N ALA A 31 -10.20 2.96 2.22
CA ALA A 31 -11.03 1.78 1.99
C ALA A 31 -11.69 1.25 3.28
N ARG A 32 -10.98 1.27 4.42
CA ARG A 32 -11.57 0.88 5.72
C ARG A 32 -12.61 1.87 6.23
N LEU A 33 -12.34 3.17 6.12
CA LEU A 33 -13.28 4.20 6.53
C LEU A 33 -14.59 4.09 5.74
N ASN A 34 -14.50 3.88 4.42
CA ASN A 34 -15.69 3.74 3.56
C ASN A 34 -16.52 2.49 3.91
N ILE A 35 -15.86 1.40 4.30
CA ILE A 35 -16.52 0.19 4.81
C ILE A 35 -17.20 0.48 6.15
N GLU A 36 -16.50 1.12 7.09
CA GLU A 36 -17.04 1.45 8.42
C GLU A 36 -18.19 2.46 8.35
N SER A 37 -18.17 3.39 7.39
CA SER A 37 -19.19 4.41 7.22
C SER A 37 -20.40 3.96 6.41
N ASN A 38 -20.46 2.70 5.94
CA ASN A 38 -21.50 2.18 5.03
C ASN A 38 -21.78 3.15 3.87
N ASP A 39 -20.71 3.63 3.22
CA ASP A 39 -20.84 4.44 2.01
C ASP A 39 -21.42 3.59 0.86
N SER A 40 -21.70 4.20 -0.28
CA SER A 40 -22.21 3.49 -1.46
C SER A 40 -21.35 2.28 -1.84
N ASP A 41 -21.99 1.17 -2.23
CA ASP A 41 -21.32 -0.07 -2.64
C ASP A 41 -20.27 0.17 -3.73
N GLU A 42 -20.54 1.13 -4.62
CA GLU A 42 -19.62 1.54 -5.68
C GLU A 42 -18.35 2.21 -5.12
N ASN A 43 -18.47 3.12 -4.15
CA ASN A 43 -17.34 3.77 -3.49
C ASN A 43 -16.48 2.77 -2.72
N ILE A 44 -17.11 1.82 -2.03
CA ILE A 44 -16.42 0.74 -1.31
C ILE A 44 -15.65 -0.14 -2.30
N SER A 45 -16.32 -0.61 -3.35
CA SER A 45 -15.73 -1.48 -4.38
C SER A 45 -14.54 -0.82 -5.07
N ASN A 46 -14.68 0.45 -5.48
CA ASN A 46 -13.63 1.19 -6.15
C ASN A 46 -12.42 1.44 -5.23
N SER A 47 -12.67 1.85 -3.99
CA SER A 47 -11.60 2.10 -3.00
C SER A 47 -10.83 0.83 -2.67
N VAL A 48 -11.53 -0.30 -2.53
CA VAL A 48 -10.94 -1.62 -2.29
C VAL A 48 -10.09 -2.08 -3.48
N LYS A 49 -10.62 -1.97 -4.71
CA LYS A 49 -9.89 -2.32 -5.94
C LYS A 49 -8.61 -1.49 -6.07
N ASP A 50 -8.68 -0.19 -5.81
CA ASP A 50 -7.51 0.68 -5.87
C ASP A 50 -6.47 0.36 -4.80
N ALA A 51 -6.90 0.07 -3.56
CA ALA A 51 -6.00 -0.35 -2.50
C ALA A 51 -5.27 -1.67 -2.86
N ILE A 52 -5.98 -2.65 -3.42
CA ILE A 52 -5.43 -3.94 -3.86
C ILE A 52 -4.41 -3.73 -4.99
N LYS A 53 -4.79 -2.97 -6.03
CA LYS A 53 -3.92 -2.66 -7.18
C LYS A 53 -2.61 -1.99 -6.74
N ASN A 54 -2.68 -1.05 -5.80
CA ASN A 54 -1.49 -0.36 -5.29
C ASN A 54 -0.63 -1.25 -4.38
N LEU A 55 -1.24 -2.14 -3.58
CA LEU A 55 -0.50 -3.15 -2.79
C LEU A 55 0.33 -4.07 -3.67
N ASP A 56 -0.27 -4.57 -4.75
CA ASP A 56 0.40 -5.51 -5.65
C ASP A 56 1.53 -4.84 -6.43
N LYS A 57 1.31 -3.60 -6.90
CA LYS A 57 2.37 -2.78 -7.50
C LYS A 57 3.53 -2.50 -6.53
N ALA A 58 3.23 -2.23 -5.25
CA ALA A 58 4.25 -2.01 -4.24
C ALA A 58 5.05 -3.29 -3.92
N ALA A 59 4.42 -4.46 -4.01
CA ALA A 59 5.09 -5.74 -3.88
C ALA A 59 5.99 -6.04 -5.09
N GLN A 60 5.49 -5.81 -6.31
CA GLN A 60 6.24 -6.00 -7.55
C GLN A 60 7.48 -5.11 -7.61
N LYS A 61 7.38 -3.87 -7.12
CA LYS A 61 8.51 -2.92 -7.03
C LYS A 61 9.48 -3.22 -5.87
N GLY A 62 9.24 -4.28 -5.09
CA GLY A 62 10.08 -4.66 -3.95
C GLY A 62 10.02 -3.70 -2.76
N VAL A 63 9.07 -2.76 -2.74
CA VAL A 63 8.88 -1.82 -1.61
C VAL A 63 8.25 -2.52 -0.41
N LEU A 64 7.38 -3.51 -0.69
CA LEU A 64 6.77 -4.40 0.29
C LEU A 64 7.12 -5.84 -0.07
N HIS A 65 7.31 -6.69 0.94
CA HIS A 65 7.46 -8.12 0.69
C HIS A 65 6.12 -8.73 0.24
N LYS A 66 6.14 -9.70 -0.68
CA LYS A 66 4.95 -10.39 -1.21
C LYS A 66 3.98 -10.87 -0.12
N LYS A 67 4.51 -11.53 0.92
CA LYS A 67 3.71 -11.99 2.08
C LYS A 67 3.06 -10.84 2.86
N ASN A 68 3.71 -9.68 2.94
CA ASN A 68 3.14 -8.50 3.60
C ASN A 68 1.94 -7.97 2.78
N ALA A 69 2.10 -7.84 1.47
CA ALA A 69 0.99 -7.47 0.58
C ALA A 69 -0.18 -8.46 0.68
N SER A 70 0.08 -9.77 0.60
CA SER A 70 -0.96 -10.80 0.74
C SER A 70 -1.70 -10.72 2.07
N ARG A 71 -1.00 -10.53 3.20
CA ARG A 71 -1.64 -10.37 4.51
C ARG A 71 -2.53 -9.12 4.58
N ARG A 72 -2.09 -8.01 3.97
CA ARG A 72 -2.88 -6.77 3.93
C ARG A 72 -4.12 -6.91 3.05
N LYS A 73 -4.01 -7.58 1.90
CA LYS A 73 -5.16 -7.93 1.05
C LYS A 73 -6.16 -8.80 1.79
N SER A 74 -5.71 -9.89 2.40
CA SER A 74 -6.58 -10.79 3.17
C SER A 74 -7.33 -10.07 4.29
N ARG A 75 -6.66 -9.19 5.05
CA ARG A 75 -7.32 -8.39 6.10
C ARG A 75 -8.35 -7.41 5.56
N LEU A 76 -8.07 -6.76 4.43
CA LEU A 76 -9.01 -5.84 3.79
C LEU A 76 -10.26 -6.59 3.32
N MET A 77 -10.09 -7.74 2.69
CA MET A 77 -11.21 -8.59 2.25
C MET A 77 -12.02 -9.14 3.42
N LYS A 78 -11.38 -9.46 4.55
CA LYS A 78 -12.08 -9.88 5.76
C LYS A 78 -12.94 -8.77 6.35
N SER A 79 -12.55 -7.50 6.21
CA SER A 79 -13.36 -6.37 6.66
C SER A 79 -14.59 -6.09 5.78
N LEU A 80 -14.60 -6.60 4.54
CA LEU A 80 -15.74 -6.46 3.62
C LEU A 80 -16.83 -7.53 3.87
N LYS A 81 -16.46 -8.63 4.52
CA LYS A 81 -17.34 -9.75 4.83
C LYS A 81 -17.90 -9.61 6.24
#